data_AF-A0A0E2P161-F1
#
_entry.id   AF-A0A0E2P161-F1
#
_cell.length_a   1.000
_cell.length_b   1.000
_cell.length_c   1.000
_cell.angle_alpha   90.00
_cell.angle_beta   90.00
_cell.angle_gamma   90.00
#
_symmetry.space_group_name_H-M   'P 1'
#
loop_
_entity.id
_entity.type
_entity.pdbx_description
1 polymer ?
#
loop_
_entity_poly.entity_id
_entity_poly.type
_entity_poly.pdbx_seq_one_letter_code
_entity_poly.pdbx_strand_id
1 'polypeptide(L)'
;MLRFFKRLITAFVAASAFYFTSAPAHSNPIPSAILDELLADGGWTPSADDNNEGERLRIELVQRLVREFASDPRTIGLLSLTLSAAKWGVEREGSLPADPAGDAWRGPTRASGKHLMSYKVGGIGLPHLDVGELAKFIEYLLAEHSTIGGSVERDYLRKLARDLRAGKKYDQVKTNAVFRKWMLEGLRRRDAQEWILTSWLDTFWVPAYRASNGDVRLALVLARIWNTSPRLGACAAKRAARSGDPIQAALQAYVDCPGGRRDYKARRWGWMKRPVVLFDAFASTKSQLNP
;
A
#
# COMPACT_ATOMS: atom_id res chain seq x y z
N MET A 1 60.51 -46.96 4.34
CA MET A 1 59.84 -46.75 5.64
C MET A 1 59.73 -45.24 5.90
N LEU A 2 58.85 -44.54 5.17
CA LEU A 2 58.58 -43.11 5.35
C LEU A 2 57.29 -42.74 4.59
N ARG A 3 56.47 -41.86 5.19
CA ARG A 3 55.25 -41.22 4.69
C ARG A 3 53.92 -41.93 4.99
N PHE A 4 53.58 -41.92 6.27
CA PHE A 4 52.20 -41.89 6.76
C PHE A 4 51.81 -40.43 6.94
N PHE A 5 50.89 -39.85 6.15
CA PHE A 5 50.07 -38.71 6.57
C PHE A 5 48.97 -38.40 5.54
N LYS A 6 47.76 -38.18 6.06
CA LYS A 6 46.59 -37.49 5.45
C LYS A 6 45.82 -38.23 4.34
N ARG A 7 44.77 -38.94 4.76
CA ARG A 7 43.51 -38.97 4.01
C ARG A 7 42.42 -38.30 4.84
N LEU A 8 41.87 -37.23 4.26
CA LEU A 8 40.78 -36.40 4.75
C LEU A 8 39.53 -37.24 4.98
N ILE A 9 38.89 -37.03 6.12
CA ILE A 9 37.51 -37.37 6.41
C ILE A 9 36.64 -36.32 5.72
N THR A 10 35.93 -36.69 4.66
CA THR A 10 34.88 -35.85 4.07
C THR A 10 33.59 -36.11 4.86
N ALA A 11 33.36 -35.32 5.91
CA ALA A 11 32.08 -35.30 6.60
C ALA A 11 31.06 -34.51 5.77
N PHE A 12 30.02 -35.22 5.33
CA PHE A 12 28.84 -34.68 4.68
C PHE A 12 28.01 -33.92 5.74
N VAL A 13 28.12 -32.60 5.81
CA VAL A 13 27.20 -31.77 6.59
C VAL A 13 26.12 -31.26 5.64
N ALA A 14 25.01 -31.99 5.60
CA ALA A 14 23.76 -31.48 5.04
C ALA A 14 23.20 -30.42 6.01
N ALA A 15 23.68 -29.19 5.87
CA ALA A 15 23.06 -28.04 6.51
C ALA A 15 21.79 -27.67 5.73
N SER A 16 20.68 -28.35 6.05
CA SER A 16 19.34 -27.86 5.73
C SER A 16 19.06 -26.63 6.58
N ALA A 17 19.61 -25.48 6.17
CA ALA A 17 19.21 -24.19 6.70
C ALA A 17 17.76 -23.94 6.25
N PHE A 18 16.80 -24.35 7.07
CA PHE A 18 15.47 -23.78 7.06
C PHE A 18 15.61 -22.30 7.45
N TYR A 19 15.86 -21.45 6.46
CA TYR A 19 15.63 -20.02 6.60
C TYR A 19 14.12 -19.82 6.73
N PHE A 20 13.60 -19.98 7.94
CA PHE A 20 12.42 -19.24 8.34
C PHE A 20 12.86 -17.78 8.42
N THR A 21 12.79 -17.08 7.28
CA THR A 21 12.73 -15.62 7.31
C THR A 21 11.42 -15.29 8.01
N SER A 22 11.49 -15.08 9.32
CA SER A 22 10.42 -14.41 10.06
C SER A 22 10.04 -13.17 9.25
N ALA A 23 8.76 -13.08 8.86
CA ALA A 23 8.25 -11.91 8.16
C ALA A 23 8.70 -10.66 8.93
N PRO A 24 9.19 -9.61 8.24
CA PRO A 24 9.67 -8.42 8.93
C PRO A 24 8.60 -7.95 9.91
N ALA A 25 8.99 -7.71 11.16
CA ALA A 25 8.09 -7.16 12.15
C ALA A 25 7.59 -5.81 11.64
N HIS A 26 6.34 -5.78 11.18
CA HIS A 26 5.67 -4.54 10.82
C HIS A 26 5.63 -3.64 12.04
N SER A 27 5.64 -2.32 11.82
CA SER A 27 5.45 -1.38 12.92
C SER A 27 4.02 -1.48 13.49
N ASN A 28 3.69 -0.67 14.51
CA ASN A 28 2.44 -0.76 15.27
C ASN A 28 1.19 -1.10 14.42
N PRO A 29 0.27 -1.95 14.87
CA PRO A 29 -0.94 -2.24 14.10
C PRO A 29 -1.77 -0.97 13.88
N ILE A 30 -2.58 -0.96 12.81
CA ILE A 30 -3.54 0.13 12.58
C ILE A 30 -4.59 0.05 13.70
N PRO A 31 -5.00 1.16 14.33
CA PRO A 31 -6.04 1.12 15.35
C PRO A 31 -7.29 0.38 14.83
N SER A 32 -7.74 -0.65 15.56
CA SER A 32 -8.77 -1.58 15.07
C SER A 32 -10.01 -0.89 14.51
N ALA A 33 -10.50 0.15 15.19
CA ALA A 33 -11.67 0.90 14.75
C ALA A 33 -11.47 1.61 13.41
N ILE A 34 -10.28 2.19 13.16
CA ILE A 34 -9.95 2.81 11.87
C ILE A 34 -9.89 1.75 10.77
N LEU A 35 -9.29 0.60 11.05
CA LEU A 35 -9.24 -0.50 10.10
C LEU A 35 -10.65 -0.99 9.76
N ASP A 36 -11.50 -1.23 10.77
CA ASP A 36 -12.87 -1.72 10.56
C ASP A 36 -13.70 -0.73 9.73
N GLU A 37 -13.63 0.57 10.05
CA GLU A 37 -14.31 1.62 9.28
C GLU A 37 -13.80 1.70 7.84
N LEU A 38 -12.48 1.64 7.64
CA LEU A 38 -11.88 1.68 6.30
C LEU A 38 -12.29 0.47 5.44
N LEU A 39 -12.32 -0.71 6.05
CA LEU A 39 -12.75 -1.94 5.37
C LEU A 39 -14.23 -1.87 5.01
N ALA A 40 -15.08 -1.36 5.92
CA ALA A 40 -16.49 -1.14 5.63
C ALA A 40 -16.70 -0.15 4.47
N ASP A 41 -15.96 0.97 4.44
CA ASP A 41 -16.01 1.99 3.39
C ASP A 41 -15.56 1.44 2.01
N GLY A 42 -14.69 0.43 2.01
CA GLY A 42 -14.30 -0.30 0.80
C GLY A 42 -15.22 -1.48 0.45
N GLY A 43 -16.34 -1.66 1.15
CA GLY A 43 -17.29 -2.76 0.92
C GLY A 43 -16.77 -4.14 1.30
N TRP A 44 -15.73 -4.22 2.14
CA TRP A 44 -15.16 -5.50 2.56
C TRP A 44 -16.05 -6.21 3.57
N THR A 45 -16.17 -7.52 3.40
CA THR A 45 -16.75 -8.47 4.34
C THR A 45 -16.00 -9.80 4.23
N PRO A 46 -16.13 -10.72 5.20
CA PRO A 46 -15.54 -12.05 5.10
C PRO A 46 -16.00 -12.88 3.88
N SER A 47 -17.07 -12.47 3.21
CA SER A 47 -17.58 -13.12 1.99
C SER A 47 -17.44 -12.26 0.73
N ALA A 48 -16.86 -11.06 0.83
CA ALA A 48 -16.73 -10.12 -0.28
C ALA A 48 -15.99 -10.74 -1.47
N ASP A 49 -16.28 -10.22 -2.66
CA ASP A 49 -15.57 -10.47 -3.90
C ASP A 49 -15.30 -9.11 -4.58
N ASP A 50 -14.48 -9.13 -5.62
CA ASP A 50 -14.09 -7.96 -6.39
C ASP A 50 -15.27 -7.40 -7.21
N ASN A 51 -15.88 -6.32 -6.72
CA ASN A 51 -16.95 -5.59 -7.41
C ASN A 51 -16.40 -4.53 -8.40
N ASN A 52 -15.10 -4.21 -8.34
CA ASN A 52 -14.38 -3.28 -9.20
C ASN A 52 -14.96 -1.85 -9.26
N GLU A 53 -15.76 -1.42 -8.27
CA GLU A 53 -16.32 -0.07 -8.26
C GLU A 53 -16.89 0.35 -6.91
N GLY A 54 -17.03 1.67 -6.73
CA GLY A 54 -17.89 2.24 -5.71
C GLY A 54 -17.22 2.62 -4.39
N GLU A 55 -15.92 2.36 -4.21
CA GLU A 55 -15.26 2.66 -2.94
C GLU A 55 -15.17 4.16 -2.65
N ARG A 56 -15.70 4.55 -1.50
CA ARG A 56 -15.76 5.92 -1.01
C ARG A 56 -15.56 5.93 0.48
N LEU A 57 -14.81 6.90 0.96
CA LEU A 57 -14.70 7.14 2.39
C LEU A 57 -15.91 7.91 2.90
N ARG A 58 -16.47 7.48 4.03
CA ARG A 58 -17.37 8.31 4.83
C ARG A 58 -16.61 9.52 5.36
N ILE A 59 -17.31 10.64 5.48
CA ILE A 59 -16.68 11.90 5.87
C ILE A 59 -16.18 11.85 7.33
N GLU A 60 -16.87 11.09 8.18
CA GLU A 60 -16.52 10.87 9.59
C GLU A 60 -15.14 10.23 9.72
N LEU A 61 -14.87 9.21 8.91
CA LEU A 61 -13.57 8.54 8.90
C LEU A 61 -12.47 9.49 8.43
N VAL A 62 -12.71 10.26 7.36
CA VAL A 62 -11.74 11.27 6.89
C VAL A 62 -11.41 12.26 8.00
N GLN A 63 -12.43 12.82 8.66
CA GLN A 63 -12.23 13.77 9.74
C GLN A 63 -11.51 13.12 10.92
N ARG A 64 -11.82 11.87 11.25
CA ARG A 64 -11.17 11.12 12.33
C ARG A 64 -9.68 10.95 12.06
N LEU A 65 -9.30 10.52 10.85
CA LEU A 65 -7.91 10.42 10.42
C LEU A 65 -7.16 11.75 10.55
N VAL A 66 -7.82 12.87 10.20
CA VAL A 66 -7.26 14.22 10.36
C VAL A 66 -7.21 14.69 11.82
N ARG A 67 -8.13 14.28 12.69
CA ARG A 67 -8.10 14.68 14.10
C ARG A 67 -7.05 13.89 14.90
N GLU A 68 -6.93 12.60 14.62
CA GLU A 68 -6.10 11.63 15.36
C GLU A 68 -4.65 11.54 14.85
N PHE A 69 -4.28 12.23 13.75
CA PHE A 69 -2.90 12.16 13.22
C PHE A 69 -1.84 12.57 14.26
N ALA A 70 -2.18 13.48 15.18
CA ALA A 70 -1.22 13.97 16.17
C ALA A 70 -0.81 12.88 17.16
N SER A 71 -1.71 11.93 17.47
CA SER A 71 -1.43 10.76 18.31
C SER A 71 -0.83 9.60 17.51
N ASP A 72 -1.21 9.45 16.24
CA ASP A 72 -0.61 8.46 15.34
C ASP A 72 -0.43 9.03 13.92
N PRO A 73 0.79 9.53 13.60
CA PRO A 73 1.08 10.07 12.28
C PRO A 73 0.97 9.06 11.14
N ARG A 74 0.81 7.76 11.41
CA ARG A 74 0.69 6.73 10.36
C ARG A 74 -0.71 6.66 9.77
N THR A 75 -1.74 6.89 10.58
CA THR A 75 -3.14 6.74 10.14
C THR A 75 -3.51 7.72 9.03
N ILE A 76 -3.02 8.96 9.09
CA ILE A 76 -3.27 9.96 8.03
C ILE A 76 -2.70 9.53 6.66
N GLY A 77 -1.68 8.66 6.65
CA GLY A 77 -1.14 8.06 5.44
C GLY A 77 -2.19 7.26 4.64
N LEU A 78 -3.22 6.74 5.32
CA LEU A 78 -4.35 6.05 4.68
C LEU A 78 -5.11 6.96 3.71
N LEU A 79 -5.14 8.29 3.93
CA LEU A 79 -5.74 9.22 2.96
C LEU A 79 -4.96 9.26 1.65
N SER A 80 -3.63 9.18 1.70
CA SER A 80 -2.80 9.11 0.49
C SER A 80 -3.01 7.78 -0.25
N LEU A 81 -3.10 6.67 0.49
CA LEU A 81 -3.39 5.37 -0.11
C LEU A 81 -4.76 5.34 -0.79
N THR A 82 -5.82 5.72 -0.09
CA THR A 82 -7.21 5.62 -0.59
C THR A 82 -7.48 6.67 -1.67
N LEU A 83 -7.32 7.95 -1.36
CA LEU A 83 -7.78 9.05 -2.23
C LEU A 83 -6.82 9.32 -3.40
N SER A 84 -5.52 9.09 -3.20
CA SER A 84 -4.52 9.35 -4.25
C SER A 84 -4.10 8.10 -5.02
N ALA A 85 -3.72 7.02 -4.33
CA ALA A 85 -3.23 5.82 -5.00
C ALA A 85 -4.36 4.94 -5.54
N ALA A 86 -5.40 4.73 -4.76
CA ALA A 86 -6.56 3.91 -5.12
C ALA A 86 -7.68 4.69 -5.81
N LYS A 87 -7.65 6.03 -5.73
CA LYS A 87 -8.65 6.93 -6.30
C LYS A 87 -10.06 6.74 -5.73
N TRP A 88 -10.12 6.42 -4.45
CA TRP A 88 -11.37 6.37 -3.72
C TRP A 88 -12.03 7.75 -3.68
N GLY A 89 -13.35 7.72 -3.61
CA GLY A 89 -14.16 8.91 -3.49
C GLY A 89 -14.32 9.30 -2.02
N VAL A 90 -15.12 10.34 -1.81
CA VAL A 90 -15.62 10.69 -0.49
C VAL A 90 -17.13 10.82 -0.62
N GLU A 91 -17.85 10.26 0.35
CA GLU A 91 -19.30 10.41 0.39
C GLU A 91 -19.67 11.90 0.53
N ARG A 92 -20.63 12.33 -0.29
CA ARG A 92 -21.09 13.70 -0.30
C ARG A 92 -22.13 13.89 0.78
N GLU A 93 -21.66 14.12 2.00
CA GLU A 93 -22.47 14.67 3.08
C GLU A 93 -21.96 16.10 3.37
N GLY A 94 -22.77 17.12 3.04
CA GLY A 94 -22.40 18.52 3.19
C GLY A 94 -21.51 19.11 2.07
N SER A 95 -20.93 20.29 2.33
CA SER A 95 -20.10 21.01 1.36
C SER A 95 -18.64 20.56 1.43
N LEU A 96 -18.30 19.48 0.73
CA LEU A 96 -16.91 19.15 0.46
C LEU A 96 -16.21 20.32 -0.27
N PRO A 97 -14.92 20.56 -0.02
CA PRO A 97 -14.16 21.53 -0.80
C PRO A 97 -14.12 21.14 -2.28
N ALA A 98 -13.75 22.10 -3.14
CA ALA A 98 -13.60 21.85 -4.57
C ALA A 98 -12.69 20.63 -4.83
N ASP A 99 -13.15 19.69 -5.65
CA ASP A 99 -12.40 18.47 -5.97
C ASP A 99 -11.25 18.81 -6.92
N PRO A 100 -9.97 18.71 -6.49
CA PRO A 100 -8.84 19.00 -7.37
C PRO A 100 -8.69 18.01 -8.53
N ALA A 101 -9.34 16.84 -8.48
CA ALA A 101 -9.41 15.91 -9.59
C ALA A 101 -10.48 16.25 -10.63
N GLY A 102 -11.38 17.19 -10.34
CA GLY A 102 -12.47 17.57 -11.24
C GLY A 102 -13.50 16.45 -11.47
N ASP A 103 -13.56 15.47 -10.57
CA ASP A 103 -14.37 14.26 -10.73
C ASP A 103 -15.46 14.15 -9.65
N ALA A 104 -15.88 15.29 -9.11
CA ALA A 104 -16.97 15.41 -8.14
C ALA A 104 -16.84 14.48 -6.91
N TRP A 105 -15.61 14.22 -6.45
CA TRP A 105 -15.32 13.29 -5.36
C TRP A 105 -15.81 11.85 -5.60
N ARG A 106 -16.03 11.47 -6.87
CA ARG A 106 -16.36 10.09 -7.22
C ARG A 106 -15.18 9.16 -6.92
N GLY A 107 -15.54 7.92 -6.62
CA GLY A 107 -14.62 6.82 -6.40
C GLY A 107 -14.18 6.14 -7.70
N PRO A 108 -13.49 5.00 -7.57
CA PRO A 108 -12.95 4.29 -8.72
C PRO A 108 -14.06 3.65 -9.55
N THR A 109 -13.73 3.37 -10.80
CA THR A 109 -14.56 2.61 -11.73
C THR A 109 -13.81 1.35 -12.15
N ARG A 110 -14.51 0.43 -12.81
CA ARG A 110 -13.91 -0.82 -13.32
C ARG A 110 -12.67 -0.62 -14.18
N ALA A 111 -12.56 0.53 -14.86
CA ALA A 111 -11.44 0.85 -15.74
C ALA A 111 -10.31 1.63 -15.05
N SER A 112 -10.52 2.15 -13.84
CA SER A 112 -9.54 3.01 -13.16
C SER A 112 -9.77 3.04 -11.66
N GLY A 113 -8.72 2.67 -10.92
CA GLY A 113 -8.71 2.72 -9.46
C GLY A 113 -8.02 1.50 -8.90
N LYS A 114 -8.09 1.34 -7.58
CA LYS A 114 -7.69 0.12 -6.89
C LYS A 114 -8.74 -0.26 -5.85
N HIS A 115 -8.86 -1.55 -5.58
CA HIS A 115 -9.97 -2.14 -4.82
C HIS A 115 -9.42 -3.03 -3.71
N LEU A 116 -10.12 -3.11 -2.56
CA LEU A 116 -9.72 -3.98 -1.43
C LEU A 116 -9.65 -5.45 -1.83
N MET A 117 -10.60 -5.86 -2.69
CA MET A 117 -10.72 -7.22 -3.18
C MET A 117 -10.12 -7.39 -4.58
N SER A 118 -9.23 -6.50 -5.02
CA SER A 118 -8.56 -6.67 -6.31
C SER A 118 -7.70 -7.92 -6.29
N TYR A 119 -8.11 -8.93 -7.07
CA TYR A 119 -7.27 -10.10 -7.40
C TYR A 119 -7.47 -10.56 -8.85
N LYS A 120 -8.53 -10.07 -9.52
CA LYS A 120 -8.84 -10.39 -10.91
C LYS A 120 -8.10 -9.48 -11.89
N VAL A 121 -7.87 -8.21 -11.51
CA VAL A 121 -7.36 -7.17 -12.42
C VAL A 121 -6.18 -6.39 -11.84
N GLY A 122 -4.97 -6.78 -12.24
CA GLY A 122 -3.81 -5.88 -12.20
C GLY A 122 -3.15 -5.61 -10.85
N GLY A 123 -3.48 -6.35 -9.78
CA GLY A 123 -2.78 -6.33 -8.49
C GLY A 123 -3.51 -7.15 -7.43
N ILE A 124 -2.92 -7.25 -6.22
CA ILE A 124 -3.53 -7.85 -5.03
C ILE A 124 -3.82 -6.75 -3.99
N GLY A 125 -5.09 -6.65 -3.60
CA GLY A 125 -5.57 -5.69 -2.60
C GLY A 125 -5.37 -4.22 -2.98
N LEU A 126 -5.65 -3.32 -2.04
CA LEU A 126 -5.66 -1.87 -2.26
C LEU A 126 -4.36 -1.26 -2.78
N PRO A 127 -3.17 -1.57 -2.25
CA PRO A 127 -1.93 -0.96 -2.74
C PRO A 127 -1.47 -1.52 -4.09
N HIS A 128 -2.10 -2.59 -4.62
CA HIS A 128 -1.56 -3.45 -5.68
C HIS A 128 -0.13 -3.87 -5.35
N LEU A 129 0.00 -4.96 -4.59
CA LEU A 129 1.31 -5.51 -4.25
C LEU A 129 2.11 -5.82 -5.53
N ASP A 130 3.32 -5.26 -5.61
CA ASP A 130 4.25 -5.58 -6.69
C ASP A 130 4.83 -7.00 -6.50
N VAL A 131 5.72 -7.42 -7.40
CA VAL A 131 6.27 -8.79 -7.36
C VAL A 131 6.96 -9.10 -6.02
N GLY A 132 7.65 -8.13 -5.41
CA GLY A 132 8.36 -8.31 -4.15
C GLY A 132 7.41 -8.39 -2.95
N GLU A 133 6.47 -7.45 -2.87
CA GLU A 133 5.48 -7.42 -1.79
C GLU A 133 4.46 -8.57 -1.90
N LEU A 134 4.12 -8.99 -3.12
CA LEU A 134 3.26 -10.15 -3.35
C LEU A 134 3.89 -11.44 -2.83
N ALA A 135 5.20 -11.61 -3.03
CA ALA A 135 5.92 -12.77 -2.50
C ALA A 135 5.85 -12.81 -0.96
N LYS A 136 6.05 -11.65 -0.30
CA LYS A 136 5.94 -11.53 1.16
C LYS A 136 4.52 -11.80 1.65
N PHE A 137 3.50 -11.32 0.93
CA PHE A 137 2.11 -11.57 1.29
C PHE A 137 1.75 -13.06 1.16
N ILE A 138 2.21 -13.74 0.11
CA ILE A 138 2.02 -15.19 -0.01
C ILE A 138 2.64 -15.94 1.18
N GLU A 139 3.82 -15.53 1.62
CA GLU A 139 4.47 -16.14 2.79
C GLU A 139 3.72 -15.86 4.09
N TYR A 140 3.19 -14.64 4.26
CA TYR A 140 2.31 -14.31 5.35
C TYR A 140 1.09 -15.26 5.39
N LEU A 141 0.40 -15.44 4.26
CA LEU A 141 -0.75 -16.35 4.18
C LEU A 141 -0.34 -17.81 4.49
N LEU A 142 0.83 -18.24 4.04
CA LEU A 142 1.33 -19.60 4.31
C LEU A 142 1.67 -19.83 5.79
N ALA A 143 2.16 -18.80 6.48
CA ALA A 143 2.53 -18.86 7.89
C ALA A 143 1.29 -18.76 8.79
N GLU A 144 0.47 -17.73 8.60
CA GLU A 144 -0.63 -17.37 9.52
C GLU A 144 -1.97 -18.02 9.14
N HIS A 145 -2.11 -18.51 7.91
CA HIS A 145 -3.36 -19.08 7.40
C HIS A 145 -3.16 -20.43 6.74
N SER A 146 -2.52 -21.34 7.47
CA SER A 146 -2.26 -22.72 7.04
C SER A 146 -3.49 -23.53 6.65
N THR A 147 -4.70 -23.09 7.04
CA THR A 147 -5.99 -23.69 6.68
C THR A 147 -6.45 -23.34 5.28
N ILE A 148 -5.85 -22.34 4.61
CA ILE A 148 -6.14 -22.08 3.19
C ILE A 148 -5.52 -23.23 2.39
N GLY A 149 -6.33 -23.94 1.63
CA GLY A 149 -5.87 -24.96 0.69
C GLY A 149 -5.24 -26.22 1.31
N GLY A 150 -4.97 -27.20 0.44
CA GLY A 150 -4.26 -28.44 0.80
C GLY A 150 -2.73 -28.32 0.72
N SER A 151 -2.01 -29.38 1.08
CA SER A 151 -0.53 -29.42 1.03
C SER A 151 0.04 -29.11 -0.35
N VAL A 152 -0.54 -29.67 -1.41
CA VAL A 152 -0.12 -29.45 -2.81
C VAL A 152 -0.25 -27.98 -3.20
N GLU A 153 -1.35 -27.32 -2.82
CA GLU A 153 -1.55 -25.89 -3.09
C GLU A 153 -0.55 -25.04 -2.31
N ARG A 154 -0.27 -25.39 -1.04
CA ARG A 154 0.75 -24.70 -0.23
C ARG A 154 2.15 -24.82 -0.80
N ASP A 155 2.51 -26.00 -1.31
CA ASP A 155 3.80 -26.22 -1.97
C ASP A 155 3.93 -25.36 -3.24
N TYR A 156 2.84 -25.27 -4.01
CA TYR A 156 2.76 -24.37 -5.17
C TYR A 156 2.94 -22.90 -4.76
N LEU A 157 2.25 -22.41 -3.72
CA LEU A 157 2.40 -21.03 -3.22
C LEU A 157 3.82 -20.76 -2.72
N ARG A 158 4.45 -21.70 -2.00
CA ARG A 158 5.86 -21.58 -1.57
C ARG A 158 6.80 -21.46 -2.76
N LYS A 159 6.60 -22.27 -3.80
CA LYS A 159 7.39 -22.15 -5.04
C LYS A 159 7.13 -20.82 -5.73
N LEU A 160 5.87 -20.40 -5.81
CA LEU A 160 5.46 -19.16 -6.46
C LEU A 160 6.12 -17.94 -5.80
N ALA A 161 6.15 -17.86 -4.46
CA ALA A 161 6.84 -16.78 -3.75
C ALA A 161 8.34 -16.70 -4.11
N ARG A 162 9.02 -17.85 -4.22
CA ARG A 162 10.43 -17.90 -4.69
C ARG A 162 10.56 -17.44 -6.14
N ASP A 163 9.69 -17.90 -7.03
CA ASP A 163 9.73 -17.52 -8.44
C ASP A 163 9.48 -16.02 -8.63
N LEU A 164 8.56 -15.42 -7.85
CA LEU A 164 8.31 -13.97 -7.85
C LEU A 164 9.59 -13.22 -7.47
N ARG A 165 10.28 -13.61 -6.41
CA ARG A 165 11.59 -13.01 -6.06
C ARG A 165 12.64 -13.17 -7.16
N ALA A 166 12.59 -14.26 -7.91
CA ALA A 166 13.46 -14.51 -9.06
C ALA A 166 13.03 -13.75 -10.33
N GLY A 167 12.02 -12.87 -10.27
CA GLY A 167 11.61 -11.98 -11.35
C GLY A 167 10.37 -12.41 -12.12
N LYS A 168 9.63 -13.43 -11.66
CA LYS A 168 8.32 -13.77 -12.24
C LYS A 168 7.35 -12.59 -12.11
N LYS A 169 6.62 -12.29 -13.17
CA LYS A 169 5.71 -11.13 -13.24
C LYS A 169 4.28 -11.52 -12.89
N TYR A 170 3.51 -10.56 -12.36
CA TYR A 170 2.09 -10.73 -12.02
C TYR A 170 1.24 -11.28 -13.19
N ASP A 171 1.47 -10.77 -14.40
CA ASP A 171 0.72 -11.22 -15.59
C ASP A 171 0.89 -12.71 -15.91
N GLN A 172 1.97 -13.33 -15.44
CA GLN A 172 2.25 -14.76 -15.63
C GLN A 172 1.52 -15.65 -14.62
N VAL A 173 0.87 -15.07 -13.61
CA VAL A 173 0.29 -15.82 -12.47
C VAL A 173 -1.19 -15.47 -12.23
N LYS A 174 -1.64 -14.29 -12.64
CA LYS A 174 -2.99 -13.76 -12.37
C LYS A 174 -4.16 -14.62 -12.87
N THR A 175 -3.92 -15.57 -13.78
CA THR A 175 -4.93 -16.50 -14.31
C THR A 175 -4.90 -17.88 -13.68
N ASN A 176 -3.89 -18.20 -12.85
CA ASN A 176 -3.79 -19.49 -12.19
C ASN A 176 -4.89 -19.66 -11.13
N ALA A 177 -5.60 -20.79 -11.17
CA ALA A 177 -6.74 -21.05 -10.30
C ALA A 177 -6.35 -21.15 -8.81
N VAL A 178 -5.22 -21.81 -8.49
CA VAL A 178 -4.72 -21.94 -7.12
C VAL A 178 -4.36 -20.57 -6.58
N PHE A 179 -3.63 -19.76 -7.37
CA PHE A 179 -3.32 -18.37 -7.01
C PHE A 179 -4.58 -17.56 -6.73
N ARG A 180 -5.56 -17.56 -7.64
CA ARG A 180 -6.81 -16.79 -7.47
C ARG A 180 -7.59 -17.20 -6.23
N LYS A 181 -7.74 -18.50 -6.00
CA LYS A 181 -8.39 -19.04 -4.79
C LYS A 181 -7.68 -18.52 -3.53
N TRP A 182 -6.36 -18.65 -3.47
CA TRP A 182 -5.57 -18.22 -2.32
C TRP A 182 -5.65 -16.71 -2.07
N MET A 183 -5.59 -15.91 -3.12
CA MET A 183 -5.71 -14.46 -3.00
C MET A 183 -7.12 -14.05 -2.54
N LEU A 184 -8.17 -14.65 -3.09
CA LEU A 184 -9.54 -14.40 -2.64
C LEU A 184 -9.73 -14.77 -1.16
N GLU A 185 -9.35 -15.99 -0.78
CA GLU A 185 -9.45 -16.47 0.60
C GLU A 185 -8.58 -15.67 1.57
N GLY A 186 -7.40 -15.23 1.13
CA GLY A 186 -6.54 -14.34 1.91
C GLY A 186 -7.14 -12.95 2.08
N LEU A 187 -7.60 -12.32 1.00
CA LEU A 187 -8.20 -10.97 1.04
C LEU A 187 -9.52 -10.92 1.84
N ARG A 188 -10.21 -12.05 2.00
CA ARG A 188 -11.39 -12.20 2.89
C ARG A 188 -11.03 -12.23 4.39
N ARG A 189 -9.74 -12.19 4.74
CA ARG A 189 -9.28 -12.15 6.12
C ARG A 189 -8.92 -10.74 6.53
N ARG A 190 -9.43 -10.32 7.68
CA ARG A 190 -9.27 -8.97 8.21
C ARG A 190 -7.81 -8.62 8.48
N ASP A 191 -7.09 -9.54 9.11
CA ASP A 191 -5.67 -9.41 9.44
C ASP A 191 -4.78 -9.44 8.20
N ALA A 192 -5.16 -10.18 7.16
CA ALA A 192 -4.49 -10.09 5.86
C ALA A 192 -4.67 -8.70 5.21
N GLN A 193 -5.86 -8.08 5.31
CA GLN A 193 -6.05 -6.70 4.88
C GLN A 193 -5.20 -5.72 5.71
N GLU A 194 -5.16 -5.90 7.03
CA GLU A 194 -4.30 -5.11 7.92
C GLU A 194 -2.83 -5.22 7.52
N TRP A 195 -2.34 -6.44 7.24
CA TRP A 195 -0.97 -6.68 6.79
C TRP A 195 -0.67 -5.90 5.51
N ILE A 196 -1.58 -5.92 4.54
CA ILE A 196 -1.43 -5.22 3.25
C ILE A 196 -1.33 -3.70 3.46
N LEU A 197 -2.23 -3.14 4.27
CA LEU A 197 -2.27 -1.71 4.55
C LEU A 197 -1.02 -1.27 5.34
N THR A 198 -0.63 -2.06 6.33
CA THR A 198 0.55 -1.81 7.18
C THR A 198 1.83 -1.88 6.34
N SER A 199 1.97 -2.88 5.46
CA SER A 199 3.10 -2.95 4.54
C SER A 199 3.19 -1.71 3.66
N TRP A 200 2.05 -1.21 3.14
CA TRP A 200 2.04 0.02 2.35
C TRP A 200 2.48 1.24 3.15
N LEU A 201 1.98 1.39 4.38
CA LEU A 201 2.35 2.48 5.27
C LEU A 201 3.86 2.47 5.55
N ASP A 202 4.42 1.31 5.85
CA ASP A 202 5.83 1.16 6.21
C ASP A 202 6.75 1.38 5.01
N THR A 203 6.30 0.93 3.83
CA THR A 203 7.08 1.01 2.59
C THR A 203 7.05 2.41 1.95
N PHE A 204 5.93 3.13 2.03
CA PHE A 204 5.73 4.37 1.27
C PHE A 204 5.38 5.59 2.12
N TRP A 205 4.50 5.44 3.11
CA TRP A 205 4.12 6.57 3.96
C TRP A 205 5.26 6.98 4.89
N VAL A 206 5.83 6.05 5.65
CA VAL A 206 6.87 6.35 6.65
C VAL A 206 8.09 7.04 6.01
N PRO A 207 8.64 6.58 4.86
CA PRO A 207 9.73 7.29 4.19
C PRO A 207 9.32 8.68 3.70
N ALA A 208 8.11 8.84 3.16
CA ALA A 208 7.62 10.13 2.68
C ALA A 208 7.43 11.14 3.82
N TYR A 209 6.87 10.71 4.94
CA TYR A 209 6.68 11.54 6.13
C TYR A 209 8.03 12.01 6.70
N ARG A 210 9.01 11.10 6.83
CA ARG A 210 10.38 11.48 7.23
C ARG A 210 11.02 12.47 6.26
N ALA A 211 10.90 12.22 4.95
CA ALA A 211 11.48 13.08 3.91
C ALA A 211 10.82 14.47 3.82
N SER A 212 9.58 14.60 4.32
CA SER A 212 8.86 15.88 4.42
C SER A 212 9.23 16.70 5.66
N ASN A 213 10.10 16.19 6.53
CA ASN A 213 10.41 16.79 7.83
C ASN A 213 9.15 17.07 8.68
N GLY A 214 8.18 16.16 8.63
CA GLY A 214 6.92 16.27 9.39
C GLY A 214 5.83 17.12 8.73
N ASP A 215 6.07 17.75 7.57
CA ASP A 215 5.01 18.42 6.81
C ASP A 215 4.03 17.40 6.21
N VAL A 216 2.89 17.24 6.88
CA VAL A 216 1.83 16.29 6.49
C VAL A 216 1.33 16.54 5.07
N ARG A 217 1.19 17.80 4.63
CA ARG A 217 0.67 18.11 3.29
C ARG A 217 1.63 17.60 2.22
N LEU A 218 2.92 17.87 2.41
CA LEU A 218 3.96 17.38 1.53
C LEU A 218 4.07 15.85 1.60
N ALA A 219 3.99 15.25 2.79
CA ALA A 219 4.04 13.80 2.98
C ALA A 219 2.93 13.08 2.22
N LEU A 220 1.70 13.59 2.24
CA LEU A 220 0.55 13.00 1.53
C LEU A 220 0.80 12.92 0.02
N VAL A 221 1.45 13.94 -0.56
CA VAL A 221 1.84 13.97 -1.97
C VAL A 221 3.04 13.06 -2.23
N LEU A 222 4.08 13.14 -1.40
CA LEU A 222 5.30 12.35 -1.54
C LEU A 222 5.02 10.85 -1.42
N ALA A 223 4.14 10.40 -0.53
CA ALA A 223 3.81 8.98 -0.38
C ALA A 223 3.27 8.37 -1.67
N ARG A 224 2.46 9.12 -2.44
CA ARG A 224 2.01 8.68 -3.76
C ARG A 224 3.15 8.58 -4.77
N ILE A 225 4.10 9.52 -4.72
CA ILE A 225 5.28 9.52 -5.59
C ILE A 225 6.18 8.32 -5.26
N TRP A 226 6.44 8.07 -3.97
CA TRP A 226 7.19 6.92 -3.48
C TRP A 226 6.55 5.60 -3.91
N ASN A 227 5.22 5.49 -3.80
CA ASN A 227 4.44 4.37 -4.30
C ASN A 227 4.52 4.17 -5.83
N THR A 228 5.03 5.16 -6.58
CA THR A 228 5.36 4.98 -8.01
C THR A 228 6.79 4.48 -8.17
N SER A 229 7.74 5.08 -7.46
CA SER A 229 9.13 4.65 -7.43
C SER A 229 9.87 5.31 -6.25
N PRO A 230 10.65 4.55 -5.45
CA PRO A 230 11.47 5.13 -4.39
C PRO A 230 12.46 6.19 -4.89
N ARG A 231 13.06 5.98 -6.07
CA ARG A 231 14.00 6.94 -6.69
C ARG A 231 13.31 8.25 -7.06
N LEU A 232 12.09 8.15 -7.59
CA LEU A 232 11.28 9.32 -7.95
C LEU A 232 10.87 10.10 -6.70
N GLY A 233 10.47 9.38 -5.64
CA GLY A 233 10.17 9.96 -4.33
C GLY A 233 11.34 10.75 -3.77
N ALA A 234 12.52 10.13 -3.69
CA ALA A 234 13.73 10.79 -3.17
C ALA A 234 14.09 12.07 -3.97
N CYS A 235 13.95 12.02 -5.29
CA CYS A 235 14.16 13.19 -6.14
C CYS A 235 13.14 14.31 -5.86
N ALA A 236 11.86 13.95 -5.69
CA ALA A 236 10.79 14.90 -5.39
C ALA A 236 10.97 15.57 -4.03
N ALA A 237 11.30 14.82 -2.98
CA ALA A 237 11.59 15.38 -1.66
C ALA A 237 12.77 16.37 -1.70
N LYS A 238 13.85 16.02 -2.40
CA LYS A 238 15.01 16.91 -2.56
C LYS A 238 14.67 18.23 -3.26
N ARG A 239 13.78 18.20 -4.25
CA ARG A 239 13.31 19.42 -4.92
C ARG A 239 12.38 20.24 -4.02
N ALA A 240 11.45 19.57 -3.33
CA ALA A 240 10.51 20.21 -2.42
C ALA A 240 11.22 20.95 -1.27
N ALA A 241 12.26 20.35 -0.68
CA ALA A 241 13.03 20.93 0.42
C ALA A 241 13.77 22.25 0.07
N ARG A 242 13.86 22.60 -1.21
CA ARG A 242 14.55 23.81 -1.70
C ARG A 242 13.59 24.84 -2.31
N SER A 243 12.29 24.64 -2.16
CA SER A 243 11.26 25.46 -2.80
C SER A 243 10.45 26.25 -1.78
N GLY A 244 10.00 27.45 -2.18
CA GLY A 244 8.98 28.20 -1.46
C GLY A 244 7.57 27.61 -1.59
N ASP A 245 7.34 26.71 -2.56
CA ASP A 245 6.11 25.91 -2.70
C ASP A 245 6.50 24.41 -2.80
N PRO A 246 6.69 23.75 -1.65
CA PRO A 246 7.16 22.36 -1.60
C PRO A 246 6.22 21.39 -2.32
N ILE A 247 4.91 21.61 -2.28
CA ILE A 247 3.90 20.74 -2.90
C ILE A 247 3.99 20.83 -4.41
N GLN A 248 3.98 22.04 -4.96
CA GLN A 248 4.08 22.23 -6.41
C GLN A 248 5.44 21.74 -6.94
N ALA A 249 6.52 21.95 -6.18
CA ALA A 249 7.84 21.41 -6.51
C ALA A 249 7.87 19.87 -6.52
N ALA A 250 7.23 19.21 -5.55
CA ALA A 250 7.12 17.75 -5.53
C ALA A 250 6.31 17.21 -6.72
N LEU A 251 5.19 17.86 -7.06
CA LEU A 251 4.37 17.49 -8.21
C LEU A 251 5.13 17.68 -9.54
N GLN A 252 5.87 18.77 -9.67
CA GLN A 252 6.70 19.01 -10.86
C GLN A 252 7.85 17.99 -10.95
N ALA A 253 8.49 17.68 -9.82
CA ALA A 253 9.47 16.61 -9.75
C ALA A 253 8.91 15.24 -10.16
N TYR A 254 7.63 14.97 -9.86
CA TYR A 254 6.98 13.72 -10.24
C TYR A 254 6.96 13.46 -11.75
N VAL A 255 6.98 14.52 -12.56
CA VAL A 255 7.01 14.43 -14.02
C VAL A 255 8.40 14.62 -14.61
N ASP A 256 9.27 15.37 -13.95
CA ASP A 256 10.59 15.77 -14.49
C ASP A 256 11.76 14.90 -14.02
N CYS A 257 11.65 14.27 -12.84
CA CYS A 257 12.72 13.42 -12.33
C CYS A 257 12.79 12.09 -13.10
N PRO A 258 13.95 11.40 -13.11
CA PRO A 258 14.09 10.10 -13.78
C PRO A 258 13.03 9.09 -13.32
N GLY A 259 12.33 8.49 -14.29
CA GLY A 259 11.20 7.57 -14.05
C GLY A 259 9.83 8.27 -14.01
N GLY A 260 9.79 9.60 -13.98
CA GLY A 260 8.58 10.39 -14.16
C GLY A 260 8.06 10.35 -15.60
N ARG A 261 6.78 10.67 -15.78
CA ARG A 261 6.15 10.79 -17.09
C ARG A 261 5.29 12.04 -17.17
N ARG A 262 5.35 12.74 -18.31
CA ARG A 262 4.61 14.01 -18.51
C ARG A 262 3.10 13.85 -18.39
N ASP A 263 2.55 12.70 -18.80
CA ASP A 263 1.10 12.41 -18.70
C ASP A 263 0.61 12.31 -17.25
N TYR A 264 1.50 12.09 -16.27
CA TYR A 264 1.12 12.03 -14.86
C TYR A 264 0.54 13.35 -14.36
N LYS A 265 0.93 14.49 -14.95
CA LYS A 265 0.35 15.80 -14.62
C LYS A 265 -1.17 15.78 -14.82
N ALA A 266 -1.62 15.43 -16.02
CA ALA A 266 -3.05 15.38 -16.33
C ALA A 266 -3.77 14.25 -15.58
N ARG A 267 -3.12 13.09 -15.41
CA ARG A 267 -3.79 11.88 -14.91
C ARG A 267 -3.82 11.71 -13.39
N ARG A 268 -2.90 12.35 -12.66
CA ARG A 268 -2.61 11.99 -11.25
C ARG A 268 -2.57 13.17 -10.30
N TRP A 269 -2.20 14.38 -10.75
CA TRP A 269 -2.02 15.51 -9.82
C TRP A 269 -3.29 15.87 -9.06
N GLY A 270 -4.45 15.88 -9.72
CA GLY A 270 -5.72 16.14 -9.04
C GLY A 270 -6.00 15.14 -7.91
N TRP A 271 -5.83 13.85 -8.20
CA TRP A 271 -5.95 12.77 -7.20
C TRP A 271 -4.93 12.88 -6.06
N MET A 272 -3.71 13.34 -6.35
CA MET A 272 -2.67 13.60 -5.34
C MET A 272 -2.99 14.77 -4.42
N LYS A 273 -3.76 15.74 -4.90
CA LYS A 273 -4.17 16.90 -4.10
C LYS A 273 -5.42 16.65 -3.26
N ARG A 274 -6.26 15.67 -3.59
CA ARG A 274 -7.46 15.30 -2.79
C ARG A 274 -7.17 15.15 -1.28
N PRO A 275 -6.20 14.32 -0.85
CA PRO A 275 -5.94 14.18 0.58
C PRO A 275 -5.43 15.47 1.24
N VAL A 276 -4.70 16.31 0.51
CA VAL A 276 -4.20 17.61 1.03
C VAL A 276 -5.37 18.56 1.29
N VAL A 277 -6.29 18.69 0.32
CA VAL A 277 -7.43 19.61 0.44
C VAL A 277 -8.36 19.21 1.58
N LEU A 278 -8.60 17.91 1.80
CA LEU A 278 -9.38 17.45 2.95
C LEU A 278 -8.64 17.63 4.28
N PHE A 279 -7.34 17.39 4.29
CA PHE A 279 -6.51 17.69 5.46
C PHE A 279 -6.64 19.18 5.84
N ASP A 280 -6.53 20.09 4.88
CA ASP A 280 -6.68 21.53 5.14
C ASP A 280 -8.07 21.92 5.64
N ALA A 281 -9.12 21.35 5.03
CA ALA A 281 -10.50 21.61 5.41
C ALA A 281 -10.80 21.18 6.86
N PHE A 282 -10.24 20.05 7.32
CA PHE A 282 -10.59 19.49 8.63
C PHE A 282 -9.54 19.73 9.73
N ALA A 283 -8.29 20.00 9.38
CA ALA A 283 -7.28 20.39 10.36
C ALA A 283 -7.54 21.81 10.89
N SER A 284 -8.09 22.70 10.05
CA SER A 284 -8.45 24.08 10.42
C SER A 284 -9.66 24.18 11.35
N THR A 285 -10.59 23.21 11.31
CA THR A 285 -11.74 23.14 12.23
C THR A 285 -11.33 22.93 13.69
N LYS A 286 -10.13 22.38 13.93
CA LYS A 286 -9.58 22.20 15.30
C LYS A 286 -9.32 23.53 16.01
N SER A 287 -9.03 24.59 15.26
CA SER A 287 -8.81 25.94 15.81
C SER A 287 -10.10 26.67 16.19
N GLN A 288 -11.27 26.17 15.79
CA GLN A 288 -12.57 26.80 16.06
C GLN A 288 -13.35 26.14 17.21
N LEU A 289 -12.88 24.99 17.71
CA LEU A 289 -13.53 24.22 18.78
C LEU A 289 -12.85 24.34 20.15
N ASN A 290 -11.81 25.18 20.26
CA ASN A 290 -11.26 25.65 21.54
C ASN A 290 -11.44 27.17 21.64
N PRO A 291 -12.63 27.67 22.03
CA PRO A 291 -12.73 29.01 22.62
C PRO A 291 -11.99 29.08 23.96
#